data_AF-A0A7S2M3D8-F1
#
_entry.id   AF-A0A7S2M3D8-F1
#
_cell.length_a   1.000
_cell.length_b   1.000
_cell.length_c   1.000
_cell.angle_alpha   90.00
_cell.angle_beta   90.00
_cell.angle_gamma   90.00
#
_symmetry.space_group_name_H-M   'P 1'
#
loop_
_entity.id
_entity.type
_entity.pdbx_description
1 polymer ?
#
loop_
_entity_poly.entity_id
_entity_poly.type
_entity_poly.pdbx_seq_one_letter_code
_entity_poly.pdbx_strand_id
1 'polypeptide(L)'
;GSMGSEVRTRLLRGRMKLAVQVGESIFVHAGLVPKLLETLRGATSPLQQLNARFAGLVNRSTSAQLNASSDITVTESEDGPAWTRIGWAATAPATQGGACSRVQQVLGSIPASRRMVIGHNA
;
A
#
# COMPACT_ATOMS: atom_id res chain seq x y z
N GLY A 1 -3.04 17.12 -15.20
CA GLY A 1 -3.62 18.39 -14.69
C GLY A 1 -2.79 18.96 -13.54
N SER A 2 -3.08 20.19 -13.12
CA SER A 2 -2.38 20.90 -12.03
C SER A 2 -2.36 20.10 -10.72
N MET A 3 -3.49 19.50 -10.35
CA MET A 3 -3.62 18.66 -9.15
C MET A 3 -2.67 17.46 -9.14
N GLY A 4 -2.51 16.75 -10.26
CA GLY A 4 -1.57 15.64 -10.37
C GLY A 4 -0.10 16.07 -10.24
N SER A 5 0.23 17.28 -10.74
CA SER A 5 1.57 17.84 -10.63
C SER A 5 1.90 18.27 -9.19
N GLU A 6 0.90 18.81 -8.47
CA GLU A 6 1.04 19.17 -7.07
C GLU A 6 1.15 17.94 -6.17
N VAL A 7 0.31 16.92 -6.38
CA VAL A 7 0.39 15.63 -5.68
C VAL A 7 1.76 14.98 -5.89
N ARG A 8 2.24 14.93 -7.13
CA ARG A 8 3.59 14.44 -7.45
C ARG A 8 4.66 15.24 -6.70
N THR A 9 4.59 16.56 -6.73
CA THR A 9 5.56 17.42 -6.02
C THR A 9 5.55 17.16 -4.51
N ARG A 10 4.36 17.03 -3.89
CA ARG A 10 4.23 16.74 -2.45
C ARG A 10 4.77 15.35 -2.11
N LEU A 11 4.52 14.34 -2.96
CA LEU A 11 5.06 13.00 -2.80
C LEU A 11 6.60 13.00 -2.84
N LEU A 12 7.19 13.67 -3.84
CA LEU A 12 8.64 13.75 -4.02
C LEU A 12 9.34 14.52 -2.89
N ARG A 13 8.64 15.46 -2.25
CA ARG A 13 9.11 16.19 -1.06
C ARG A 13 8.84 15.45 0.25
N GLY A 14 8.36 14.20 0.20
CA GLY A 14 8.02 13.40 1.39
C GLY A 14 6.83 13.93 2.19
N ARG A 15 6.05 14.87 1.65
CA ARG A 15 4.85 15.46 2.27
C ARG A 15 3.59 14.64 2.02
N MET A 16 3.67 13.63 1.16
CA MET A 16 2.65 12.60 0.99
C MET A 16 3.31 11.23 1.10
N LYS A 17 2.57 10.28 1.68
CA LYS A 17 3.00 8.90 1.88
C LYS A 17 1.87 7.98 1.42
N LEU A 18 2.22 6.86 0.81
CA LEU A 18 1.29 5.79 0.46
C LEU A 18 0.77 5.08 1.71
N ALA A 19 1.66 4.85 2.66
CA ALA A 19 1.33 4.29 3.97
C ALA A 19 2.19 4.94 5.07
N VAL A 20 1.62 5.15 6.25
CA VAL A 20 2.36 5.71 7.40
C VAL A 20 1.95 5.00 8.68
N GLN A 21 2.89 4.78 9.59
CA GLN A 21 2.60 4.31 10.94
C GLN A 21 2.64 5.47 11.92
N VAL A 22 1.61 5.58 12.76
CA VAL A 22 1.52 6.53 13.88
C VAL A 22 1.15 5.73 15.12
N GLY A 23 2.09 5.63 16.06
CA GLY A 23 1.97 4.70 17.19
C GLY A 23 1.80 3.26 16.71
N GLU A 24 0.77 2.59 17.20
CA GLU A 24 0.45 1.19 16.83
C GLU A 24 -0.46 1.07 15.58
N SER A 25 -0.76 2.18 14.91
CA SER A 25 -1.73 2.23 13.81
C SER A 25 -1.05 2.54 12.49
N ILE A 26 -1.32 1.73 11.47
CA ILE A 26 -0.96 1.97 10.08
C ILE A 26 -2.12 2.68 9.39
N PHE A 27 -1.83 3.75 8.66
CA PHE A 27 -2.77 4.47 7.80
C PHE A 27 -2.37 4.25 6.35
N VAL A 28 -3.31 3.76 5.54
CA VAL A 28 -3.14 3.48 4.10
C VAL A 28 -4.49 3.63 3.42
N HIS A 29 -4.53 3.96 2.12
CA HIS A 29 -5.81 4.23 1.46
C HIS A 29 -6.73 3.00 1.40
N ALA A 30 -6.25 1.88 0.86
CA ALA A 30 -7.08 0.69 0.62
C ALA A 30 -6.69 -0.52 1.48
N GLY A 31 -5.39 -0.68 1.74
CA GLY A 31 -4.88 -1.72 2.63
C GLY A 31 -3.45 -2.10 2.28
N LEU A 32 -2.84 -2.95 3.09
CA LEU A 32 -1.59 -3.64 2.74
C LEU A 32 -1.89 -5.13 2.74
N VAL A 33 -1.45 -5.86 1.71
CA VAL A 33 -1.65 -7.31 1.59
C VAL A 33 -0.33 -8.06 1.81
N PRO A 34 -0.34 -9.33 2.26
CA PRO A 34 0.88 -10.10 2.48
C PRO A 34 1.84 -10.13 1.29
N LYS A 35 1.31 -10.33 0.07
CA LYS A 35 2.09 -10.34 -1.18
C LYS A 35 2.89 -9.06 -1.41
N LEU A 36 2.38 -7.91 -0.97
CA LEU A 36 3.11 -6.64 -1.05
C LEU A 36 4.28 -6.62 -0.06
N LEU A 37 4.08 -7.13 1.15
CA LEU A 37 5.12 -7.19 2.18
C LEU A 37 6.24 -8.15 1.83
N GLU A 38 5.96 -9.18 1.03
CA GLU A 38 7.00 -10.06 0.48
C GLU A 38 8.05 -9.28 -0.33
N THR A 39 7.63 -8.24 -1.03
CA THR A 39 8.54 -7.36 -1.78
C THR A 39 9.40 -6.45 -0.88
N LEU A 40 9.08 -6.40 0.42
CA LEU A 40 9.71 -5.58 1.46
C LEU A 40 10.36 -6.46 2.54
N ARG A 41 10.45 -7.78 2.32
CA ARG A 41 10.97 -8.74 3.29
C ARG A 41 12.41 -8.38 3.67
N GLY A 42 12.71 -8.38 4.97
CA GLY A 42 14.03 -8.04 5.51
C GLY A 42 14.28 -6.53 5.68
N ALA A 43 13.33 -5.67 5.33
CA ALA A 43 13.46 -4.25 5.55
C ALA A 43 13.34 -3.89 7.03
N THR A 44 14.32 -3.13 7.55
CA THR A 44 14.26 -2.55 8.90
C THR A 44 13.12 -1.54 9.04
N SER A 45 12.70 -0.93 7.93
CA SER A 45 11.60 0.05 7.89
C SER A 45 10.70 -0.19 6.66
N PRO A 46 9.83 -1.22 6.70
CA PRO A 46 9.05 -1.65 5.54
C PRO A 46 8.21 -0.53 4.92
N LEU A 47 7.53 0.28 5.75
CA LEU A 47 6.72 1.40 5.25
C LEU A 47 7.57 2.52 4.63
N GLN A 48 8.78 2.77 5.13
CA GLN A 48 9.68 3.74 4.52
C GLN A 48 10.13 3.25 3.14
N GLN A 49 10.48 1.97 3.03
CA GLN A 49 10.87 1.38 1.75
C GLN A 49 9.71 1.36 0.75
N LEU A 50 8.48 1.04 1.20
CA LEU A 50 7.27 1.12 0.38
C LEU A 50 7.06 2.53 -0.18
N ASN A 51 7.14 3.55 0.68
CA ASN A 51 7.00 4.94 0.26
C ASN A 51 8.11 5.38 -0.70
N ALA A 52 9.36 4.94 -0.47
CA ALA A 52 10.47 5.26 -1.37
C ALA A 52 10.31 4.60 -2.74
N ARG A 53 9.87 3.32 -2.79
CA ARG A 53 9.57 2.60 -4.03
C ARG A 53 8.47 3.31 -4.83
N PHE A 54 7.36 3.62 -4.17
CA PHE A 54 6.24 4.33 -4.78
C PHE A 54 6.65 5.72 -5.31
N ALA A 55 7.35 6.51 -4.50
CA ALA A 55 7.87 7.81 -4.92
C ALA A 55 8.83 7.69 -6.11
N GLY A 56 9.72 6.69 -6.12
CA GLY A 56 10.66 6.44 -7.22
C GLY A 56 9.98 6.04 -8.53
N LEU A 57 8.87 5.31 -8.48
CA LEU A 57 8.05 4.97 -9.65
C LEU A 57 7.33 6.22 -10.17
N VAL A 58 6.65 6.95 -9.29
CA VAL A 58 5.93 8.18 -9.66
C VAL A 58 6.90 9.26 -10.18
N ASN A 59 8.13 9.32 -9.68
CA ASN A 59 9.13 10.28 -10.14
C ASN A 59 9.61 10.03 -11.57
N ARG A 60 9.69 8.77 -11.99
CA ARG A 60 10.35 8.39 -13.26
C ARG A 60 9.37 8.04 -14.36
N SER A 61 8.08 8.00 -14.06
CA SER A 61 7.05 7.54 -14.98
C SER A 61 6.02 8.61 -15.30
N THR A 62 5.45 8.52 -16.50
CA THR A 62 4.21 9.21 -16.88
C THR A 62 3.00 8.45 -16.35
N SER A 63 1.83 9.08 -16.35
CA SER A 63 0.58 8.39 -15.99
C SER A 63 0.32 7.16 -16.85
N ALA A 64 0.60 7.21 -18.15
CA ALA A 64 0.45 6.07 -19.05
C ALA A 64 1.40 4.91 -18.68
N GLN A 65 2.64 5.22 -18.29
CA GLN A 65 3.61 4.22 -17.84
C GLN A 65 3.25 3.62 -16.48
N LEU A 66 2.71 4.42 -15.55
CA LEU A 66 2.21 3.92 -14.28
C LEU A 66 1.01 2.99 -14.49
N ASN A 67 0.09 3.36 -15.38
CA ASN A 67 -1.08 2.56 -15.72
C ASN A 67 -0.70 1.22 -16.37
N ALA A 68 0.34 1.21 -17.21
CA ALA A 68 0.87 0.00 -17.83
C ALA A 68 1.85 -0.78 -16.93
N SER A 69 2.12 -0.32 -15.71
CA SER A 69 3.08 -0.97 -14.81
C SER A 69 2.52 -2.30 -14.29
N SER A 70 3.41 -3.28 -14.11
CA SER A 70 3.13 -4.51 -13.37
C SER A 70 3.45 -4.40 -11.88
N ASP A 71 3.93 -3.23 -11.41
CA ASP A 71 4.26 -3.02 -10.02
C ASP A 71 3.00 -2.75 -9.18
N ILE A 72 2.66 -3.73 -8.34
CA ILE A 72 1.47 -3.74 -7.48
C ILE A 72 1.33 -2.49 -6.60
N THR A 73 2.40 -1.71 -6.36
CA THR A 73 2.31 -0.47 -5.58
C THR A 73 1.61 0.67 -6.32
N VAL A 74 1.56 0.62 -7.65
CA VAL A 74 0.98 1.66 -8.52
C VAL A 74 -0.11 1.12 -9.44
N THR A 75 -0.14 -0.18 -9.72
CA THR A 75 -1.16 -0.81 -10.57
C THR A 75 -2.51 -0.86 -9.87
N GLU A 76 -3.58 -0.63 -10.62
CA GLU A 76 -4.97 -0.89 -10.21
C GLU A 76 -5.21 -2.40 -10.07
N SER A 77 -4.75 -2.97 -8.97
CA SER A 77 -4.84 -4.40 -8.67
C SER A 77 -5.51 -4.65 -7.33
N GLU A 78 -6.15 -5.81 -7.18
CA GLU A 78 -6.76 -6.24 -5.91
C GLU A 78 -5.74 -6.40 -4.77
N ASP A 79 -4.45 -6.43 -5.10
CA ASP A 79 -3.33 -6.50 -4.17
C ASP A 79 -2.68 -5.12 -3.92
N GLY A 80 -3.10 -4.09 -4.65
CA GLY A 80 -2.47 -2.78 -4.62
C GLY A 80 -2.88 -1.96 -3.40
N PRO A 81 -1.95 -1.20 -2.78
CA PRO A 81 -2.23 -0.49 -1.54
C PRO A 81 -3.22 0.67 -1.66
N ALA A 82 -3.48 1.11 -2.89
CA ALA A 82 -4.49 2.12 -3.23
C ALA A 82 -5.82 1.51 -3.75
N TRP A 83 -5.92 0.20 -3.93
CA TRP A 83 -7.06 -0.44 -4.63
C TRP A 83 -7.60 -1.70 -3.96
N THR A 84 -6.81 -2.33 -3.08
CA THR A 84 -7.21 -3.57 -2.41
C THR A 84 -8.43 -3.38 -1.53
N ARG A 85 -9.32 -4.38 -1.53
CA ARG A 85 -10.46 -4.46 -0.60
C ARG A 85 -10.20 -5.50 0.48
N ILE A 86 -9.06 -5.39 1.16
CA ILE A 86 -8.58 -6.41 2.11
C ILE A 86 -9.56 -6.75 3.23
N GLY A 87 -10.38 -5.76 3.67
CA GLY A 87 -11.40 -5.95 4.69
C GLY A 87 -12.69 -6.60 4.19
N TRP A 88 -12.86 -6.77 2.88
CA TRP A 88 -14.13 -7.13 2.25
C TRP A 88 -14.08 -8.46 1.50
N ALA A 89 -13.18 -9.37 1.89
CA ALA A 89 -13.07 -10.69 1.29
C ALA A 89 -14.30 -11.58 1.59
N ALA A 90 -15.48 -11.21 1.06
CA ALA A 90 -16.66 -12.03 0.96
C ALA A 90 -16.57 -13.03 -0.22
N THR A 91 -15.56 -12.88 -1.07
CA THR A 91 -15.35 -13.70 -2.29
C THR A 91 -14.01 -14.45 -2.31
N ALA A 92 -13.16 -14.34 -1.29
CA ALA A 92 -11.92 -15.10 -1.27
C ALA A 92 -12.22 -16.59 -1.01
N PRO A 93 -11.73 -17.52 -1.85
CA PRO A 93 -11.85 -18.95 -1.59
C PRO A 93 -11.31 -19.27 -0.19
N ALA A 94 -11.97 -20.17 0.52
CA ALA A 94 -11.64 -20.58 1.90
C ALA A 94 -10.16 -21.01 2.10
N THR A 95 -9.43 -21.27 1.02
CA THR A 95 -8.03 -21.66 0.98
C THR A 95 -7.03 -20.51 1.20
N GLN A 96 -7.44 -19.23 1.14
CA GLN A 96 -6.54 -18.08 1.34
C GLN A 96 -6.54 -17.51 2.77
N GLY A 97 -7.30 -18.11 3.69
CA GLY A 97 -7.57 -17.54 4.99
C GLY A 97 -8.49 -16.31 4.88
N GLY A 98 -9.45 -16.18 5.79
CA GLY A 98 -10.38 -15.04 5.76
C GLY A 98 -9.66 -13.69 5.87
N ALA A 99 -10.35 -12.59 5.55
CA ALA A 99 -9.83 -11.21 5.62
C ALA A 99 -8.98 -10.93 6.88
N CYS A 100 -9.43 -11.41 8.04
CA CYS A 100 -8.74 -11.27 9.32
C CYS A 100 -7.34 -11.87 9.33
N SER A 101 -7.13 -13.06 8.74
CA SER A 101 -5.82 -13.71 8.70
C SER A 101 -4.81 -12.94 7.86
N ARG A 102 -5.24 -12.39 6.72
CA ARG A 102 -4.42 -11.52 5.86
C ARG A 102 -4.02 -10.24 6.58
N VAL A 103 -4.96 -9.61 7.28
CA VAL A 103 -4.69 -8.42 8.11
C VAL A 103 -3.73 -8.75 9.25
N GLN A 104 -3.92 -9.88 9.94
CA GLN A 104 -3.03 -10.32 11.01
C GLN A 104 -1.60 -10.56 10.52
N GLN A 105 -1.44 -11.21 9.36
CA GLN A 105 -0.11 -11.42 8.75
C GLN A 105 0.58 -10.09 8.44
N VAL A 106 -0.18 -9.11 7.95
CA VAL A 106 0.32 -7.77 7.64
C VAL A 106 0.76 -7.03 8.90
N LEU A 107 -0.08 -7.03 9.93
CA LEU A 107 0.24 -6.39 11.21
C LEU A 107 1.43 -7.06 11.90
N GLY A 108 1.54 -8.39 11.84
CA GLY A 108 2.68 -9.13 12.40
C GLY A 108 4.00 -8.91 11.66
N SER A 109 3.94 -8.44 10.41
CA SER A 109 5.13 -8.18 9.57
C SER A 109 5.67 -6.75 9.73
N ILE A 110 4.90 -5.84 10.34
CA ILE A 110 5.29 -4.44 10.54
C ILE A 110 5.49 -4.20 12.04
N PRO A 111 6.72 -3.91 12.50
CA PRO A 111 7.02 -3.75 13.93
C PRO A 111 6.07 -2.80 14.64
N ALA A 112 5.66 -3.18 15.85
CA ALA A 112 4.76 -2.41 16.74
C ALA A 112 3.37 -2.10 16.17
N SER A 113 2.97 -2.68 15.04
CA SER A 113 1.64 -2.45 14.45
C SER A 113 0.59 -3.35 15.06
N ARG A 114 -0.56 -2.77 15.41
CA ARG A 114 -1.73 -3.48 15.96
C ARG A 114 -3.03 -3.18 15.22
N ARG A 115 -3.07 -2.09 14.44
CA ARG A 115 -4.26 -1.65 13.71
C ARG A 115 -3.88 -1.17 12.32
N MET A 116 -4.81 -1.34 11.38
CA MET A 116 -4.72 -0.77 10.04
C MET A 116 -6.01 0.01 9.76
N VAL A 117 -5.85 1.29 9.42
CA VAL A 117 -6.93 2.23 9.10
C VAL A 117 -6.96 2.44 7.60
N ILE A 118 -8.12 2.21 6.99
CA ILE A 118 -8.35 2.25 5.54
C ILE A 118 -9.58 3.08 5.21
N GLY A 119 -9.66 3.63 3.99
CA GLY A 119 -10.77 4.47 3.53
C GLY A 119 -11.41 4.06 2.19
N HIS A 120 -10.76 3.22 1.39
CA HIS A 120 -11.19 2.87 0.01
C HIS A 120 -12.51 2.07 -0.11
N ASN A 121 -13.11 1.66 1.01
CA ASN A 121 -14.25 0.74 0.99
C ASN A 121 -15.59 1.46 1.20
N ALA A 122 -15.97 2.30 0.23
CA ALA A 122 -17.36 2.77 0.08
C ALA A 122 -18.12 1.88 -0.92
#